data_AF-A0ABD7IRZ3-F1
#
_entry.id   AF-A0ABD7IRZ3-F1
#
_cell.length_a   1.000
_cell.length_b   1.000
_cell.length_c   1.000
_cell.angle_alpha   90.00
_cell.angle_beta   90.00
_cell.angle_gamma   90.00
#
_symmetry.space_group_name_H-M   'P 1'
#
loop_
_entity.id
_entity.type
_entity.pdbx_description
1 polymer ?
#
loop_
_entity_poly.entity_id
_entity_poly.type
_entity_poly.pdbx_seq_one_letter_code
_entity_poly.pdbx_strand_id
1 'polypeptide(L)'
;MKQDRRLTIDAELRAQTPQPETLVDGPAENSADPQPKDSQTSKGKTISGYAIVWNSPSKDLGGFTEIVTPKALDGVDLSNVLMLNNHDYTQVLASVKAGTLTLETDDKGLHFIAQLPNTSFANDVCEEVQSGNVDSCSFGFDSDDNTDEWAKDDDGNITRTINQVKSLFDVSVVAVPAYDDTNVQVDTRSYEKFINQEKEPDNMAKQTIIDPNTNDNGNENKTGIPAFEQYVRTHGETRDGLKTDGASAVIPKELVTPVFQLKQSNYNLAQYATVKQVSSGSGTYPIATSQQSAVLATKDELADIADVDANMFTEVPFDVKTRAGKIALSNEVVEDAEVDIVSEVKTQLQQLVDNTDNTQIMGLLKGSSFAKATATNIDDLKKIFNVTLDPALSKMWLVNQSGFNYLDTLKDSEGRYLLQPNPTAPSGFTLLGAPVVMISDKLLANNADGTFPMIAGDLSQAVAVFRRNQVTAQWDKFDQFSQGLSVIVRNDYEVIDKTAVINVALGTATAGE
;
A
#
# COMPACT_ATOMS: atom_id res chain seq x y z
N MET A 1 60.76 6.20 -18.47
CA MET A 1 60.17 4.85 -18.29
C MET A 1 58.77 5.01 -17.71
N LYS A 2 57.74 4.88 -18.53
CA LYS A 2 56.34 4.66 -18.12
C LYS A 2 55.83 3.57 -19.05
N GLN A 3 55.47 2.43 -18.47
CA GLN A 3 55.02 1.24 -19.19
C GLN A 3 53.61 1.46 -19.70
N ASP A 4 53.44 1.37 -21.02
CA ASP A 4 52.17 1.13 -21.68
C ASP A 4 51.61 -0.22 -21.23
N ARG A 5 50.39 -0.22 -20.69
CA ARG A 5 49.57 -1.44 -20.61
C ARG A 5 48.63 -1.45 -21.81
N ARG A 6 48.99 -2.25 -22.81
CA ARG A 6 48.14 -2.58 -23.97
C ARG A 6 47.06 -3.56 -23.52
N LEU A 7 45.81 -3.27 -23.86
CA LEU A 7 44.70 -4.21 -23.79
C LEU A 7 44.77 -5.11 -25.03
N THR A 8 44.81 -6.42 -24.81
CA THR A 8 44.69 -7.47 -25.83
C THR A 8 43.28 -7.45 -26.42
N ILE A 9 43.21 -7.20 -27.73
CA ILE A 9 42.04 -7.33 -28.59
C ILE A 9 42.01 -8.80 -29.01
N ASP A 10 41.04 -9.58 -28.51
CA ASP A 10 40.49 -10.81 -29.12
C ASP A 10 39.46 -11.46 -28.18
N ALA A 11 38.28 -10.84 -28.06
CA ALA A 11 37.08 -11.49 -27.54
C ALA A 11 35.98 -11.35 -28.59
N GLU A 12 35.88 -12.33 -29.50
CA GLU A 12 34.79 -12.43 -30.47
C GLU A 12 33.45 -12.65 -29.74
N LEU A 13 32.57 -11.64 -29.73
CA LEU A 13 31.14 -11.84 -29.42
C LEU A 13 30.44 -12.33 -30.69
N ARG A 14 30.10 -13.62 -30.77
CA ARG A 14 29.24 -14.16 -31.82
C ARG A 14 27.79 -14.18 -31.34
N ALA A 15 26.93 -13.36 -31.95
CA ALA A 15 25.49 -13.43 -31.79
C ALA A 15 24.92 -14.66 -32.51
N GLN A 16 24.10 -15.47 -31.84
CA GLN A 16 23.32 -16.54 -32.47
C GLN A 16 22.11 -15.94 -33.19
N THR A 17 21.91 -16.31 -34.45
CA THR A 17 20.77 -15.92 -35.28
C THR A 17 19.57 -16.86 -35.04
N PRO A 18 18.31 -16.40 -35.06
CA PRO A 18 17.15 -17.25 -34.78
C PRO A 18 16.88 -18.25 -35.92
N GLN A 19 16.62 -19.51 -35.58
CA GLN A 19 16.08 -20.50 -36.52
C GLN A 19 14.54 -20.47 -36.54
N PRO A 20 13.89 -20.65 -37.70
CA PRO A 20 12.44 -20.75 -37.82
C PRO A 20 11.98 -22.19 -37.53
N GLU A 21 11.11 -22.37 -36.53
CA GLU A 21 10.46 -23.67 -36.27
C GLU A 21 9.23 -23.86 -37.17
N THR A 22 9.24 -24.98 -37.88
CA THR A 22 8.17 -25.47 -38.75
C THR A 22 7.02 -26.06 -37.94
N LEU A 23 5.80 -25.62 -38.28
CA LEU A 23 4.54 -26.22 -37.86
C LEU A 23 4.42 -27.66 -38.37
N VAL A 24 4.06 -28.60 -37.48
CA VAL A 24 3.55 -29.92 -37.84
C VAL A 24 2.20 -30.13 -37.16
N ASP A 25 1.21 -30.40 -38.01
CA ASP A 25 -0.21 -30.59 -37.72
C ASP A 25 -0.48 -32.09 -37.43
N GLY A 26 -1.33 -32.40 -36.45
CA GLY A 26 -1.78 -33.77 -36.15
C GLY A 26 -2.71 -33.84 -34.92
N PRO A 27 -3.76 -34.69 -34.92
CA PRO A 27 -5.11 -34.26 -34.54
C PRO A 27 -5.54 -34.54 -33.09
N ALA A 28 -6.62 -33.86 -32.72
CA ALA A 28 -7.33 -33.91 -31.44
C ALA A 28 -7.90 -35.29 -31.06
N GLU A 29 -7.82 -35.62 -29.77
CA GLU A 29 -8.81 -36.48 -29.09
C GLU A 29 -9.28 -35.81 -27.80
N ASN A 30 -10.59 -35.56 -27.75
CA ASN A 30 -11.36 -35.19 -26.58
C ASN A 30 -11.48 -36.39 -25.63
N SER A 31 -11.19 -36.19 -24.35
CA SER A 31 -11.89 -36.90 -23.28
C SER A 31 -12.01 -36.00 -22.05
N ALA A 32 -13.16 -35.35 -21.93
CA ALA A 32 -13.63 -34.75 -20.70
C ALA A 32 -14.48 -35.78 -19.94
N ASP A 33 -14.18 -35.99 -18.65
CA ASP A 33 -15.20 -36.11 -17.60
C ASP A 33 -14.59 -35.70 -16.25
N PRO A 34 -15.36 -35.06 -15.34
CA PRO A 34 -14.84 -34.23 -14.26
C PRO A 34 -14.59 -35.05 -12.99
N GLN A 35 -13.44 -34.83 -12.34
CA GLN A 35 -13.24 -35.31 -10.96
C GLN A 35 -13.65 -34.25 -9.93
N PRO A 36 -14.14 -34.68 -8.75
CA PRO A 36 -14.92 -33.86 -7.83
C PRO A 36 -14.05 -32.80 -7.15
N LYS A 37 -14.65 -31.64 -6.86
CA LYS A 37 -14.08 -30.65 -5.94
C LYS A 37 -13.99 -31.25 -4.54
N ASP A 38 -12.86 -31.85 -4.22
CA ASP A 38 -12.45 -32.00 -2.83
C ASP A 38 -12.14 -30.60 -2.29
N SER A 39 -12.90 -30.22 -1.25
CA SER A 39 -12.64 -29.06 -0.42
C SER A 39 -11.30 -29.25 0.30
N GLN A 40 -10.21 -28.88 -0.37
CA GLN A 40 -8.92 -28.70 0.29
C GLN A 40 -9.02 -27.46 1.17
N THR A 41 -9.00 -27.66 2.48
CA THR A 41 -8.47 -26.71 3.44
C THR A 41 -7.12 -26.23 2.91
N SER A 42 -7.03 -24.96 2.50
CA SER A 42 -5.81 -24.37 1.95
C SER A 42 -4.68 -24.51 2.98
N LYS A 43 -3.65 -25.32 2.66
CA LYS A 43 -2.36 -25.21 3.35
C LYS A 43 -1.86 -23.78 3.13
N GLY A 44 -1.79 -22.97 4.19
CA GLY A 44 -1.32 -21.59 4.09
C GLY A 44 0.14 -21.56 3.64
N LYS A 45 0.49 -20.56 2.82
CA LYS A 45 1.88 -20.31 2.42
C LYS A 45 2.64 -19.72 3.62
N THR A 46 3.84 -20.22 3.90
CA THR A 46 4.66 -19.81 5.05
C THR A 46 6.03 -19.35 4.57
N ILE A 47 6.50 -18.21 5.07
CA ILE A 47 7.87 -17.73 4.89
C ILE A 47 8.57 -17.68 6.25
N SER A 48 9.88 -17.89 6.24
CA SER A 48 10.71 -17.86 7.46
C SER A 48 12.10 -17.33 7.15
N GLY A 49 12.84 -16.89 8.16
CA GLY A 49 14.17 -16.35 7.97
C GLY A 49 14.68 -15.62 9.21
N TYR A 50 15.77 -14.88 9.03
CA TYR A 50 16.38 -14.05 10.08
C TYR A 50 16.19 -12.58 9.75
N ALA A 51 15.36 -11.91 10.55
CA ALA A 51 15.12 -10.47 10.42
C ALA A 51 16.27 -9.63 10.97
N ILE A 52 16.96 -10.16 11.99
CA ILE A 52 18.19 -9.58 12.55
C ILE A 52 19.20 -10.71 12.68
N VAL A 53 20.46 -10.47 12.32
CA VAL A 53 21.58 -11.38 12.56
C VAL A 53 22.56 -10.72 13.52
N TRP A 54 22.87 -11.40 14.62
CA TRP A 54 23.70 -10.82 15.68
C TRP A 54 25.13 -10.61 15.22
N ASN A 55 25.72 -9.51 15.67
CA ASN A 55 27.11 -9.15 15.41
C ASN A 55 27.47 -9.00 13.92
N SER A 56 26.47 -8.97 13.03
CA SER A 56 26.66 -8.66 11.61
C SER A 56 26.68 -7.14 11.42
N PRO A 57 27.68 -6.59 10.70
CA PRO A 57 27.66 -5.19 10.32
C PRO A 57 26.59 -4.91 9.27
N SER A 58 26.00 -3.73 9.31
CA SER A 58 25.19 -3.17 8.24
C SER A 58 26.07 -2.71 7.07
N LYS A 59 25.43 -2.37 5.95
CA LYS A 59 25.98 -1.47 4.93
C LYS A 59 26.28 -0.10 5.53
N ASP A 60 27.03 0.72 4.80
CA ASP A 60 27.22 2.13 5.16
C ASP A 60 25.87 2.87 5.14
N LEU A 61 25.45 3.37 6.30
CA LEU A 61 24.18 4.07 6.53
C LEU A 61 24.35 5.61 6.48
N GLY A 62 25.35 6.10 5.75
CA GLY A 62 25.58 7.53 5.57
C GLY A 62 26.77 8.07 6.38
N GLY A 63 27.85 7.29 6.44
CA GLY A 63 29.10 7.59 7.13
C GLY A 63 29.37 6.72 8.35
N PHE A 64 28.55 5.70 8.61
CA PHE A 64 28.74 4.76 9.71
C PHE A 64 28.06 3.41 9.44
N THR A 65 28.52 2.37 10.13
CA THR A 65 27.94 1.02 10.13
C THR A 65 27.30 0.71 11.48
N GLU A 66 26.31 -0.17 11.50
CA GLU A 66 25.62 -0.61 12.71
C GLU A 66 25.82 -2.10 12.95
N ILE A 67 25.93 -2.49 14.22
CA ILE A 67 25.99 -3.88 14.67
C ILE A 67 24.98 -4.08 15.79
N VAL A 68 24.12 -5.10 15.69
CA VAL A 68 23.15 -5.45 16.74
C VAL A 68 23.70 -6.60 17.60
N THR A 69 23.74 -6.41 18.91
CA THR A 69 24.24 -7.44 19.83
C THR A 69 23.17 -8.50 20.15
N PRO A 70 23.55 -9.74 20.57
CA PRO A 70 22.59 -10.78 20.94
C PRO A 70 21.63 -10.41 22.10
N LYS A 71 22.02 -9.43 22.92
CA LYS A 71 21.22 -8.96 24.07
C LYS A 71 20.32 -7.78 23.73
N ALA A 72 20.39 -7.27 22.50
CA ALA A 72 19.69 -6.04 22.12
C ALA A 72 18.16 -6.15 22.25
N LEU A 73 17.60 -7.36 22.17
CA LEU A 73 16.16 -7.58 22.34
C LEU A 73 15.75 -8.06 23.75
N ASP A 74 16.69 -8.13 24.70
CA ASP A 74 16.38 -8.57 26.07
C ASP A 74 15.33 -7.62 26.70
N GLY A 75 14.17 -8.17 27.06
CA GLY A 75 13.08 -7.41 27.69
C GLY A 75 12.22 -6.57 26.74
N VAL A 76 12.43 -6.66 25.43
CA VAL A 76 11.60 -5.95 24.43
C VAL A 76 10.26 -6.66 24.25
N ASP A 77 9.15 -5.91 24.28
CA ASP A 77 7.82 -6.43 23.99
C ASP A 77 7.64 -6.64 22.47
N LEU A 78 7.59 -7.90 22.05
CA LEU A 78 7.39 -8.29 20.65
C LEU A 78 5.91 -8.53 20.28
N SER A 79 4.97 -8.39 21.22
CA SER A 79 3.58 -8.81 21.06
C SER A 79 2.81 -8.07 19.94
N ASN A 80 3.30 -6.88 19.55
CA ASN A 80 2.67 -6.03 18.53
C ASN A 80 3.47 -5.95 17.22
N VAL A 81 4.52 -6.75 17.05
CA VAL A 81 5.36 -6.71 15.83
C VAL A 81 4.58 -7.23 14.61
N LEU A 82 4.80 -6.57 13.47
CA LEU A 82 4.25 -6.94 12.18
C LEU A 82 5.32 -7.51 11.24
N MET A 83 4.92 -8.42 10.37
CA MET A 83 5.66 -8.76 9.16
C MET A 83 5.10 -7.92 8.02
N LEU A 84 5.91 -7.08 7.40
CA LEU A 84 5.49 -6.21 6.30
C LEU A 84 6.26 -6.54 5.01
N ASN A 85 5.82 -5.95 3.91
CA ASN A 85 6.66 -5.80 2.72
C ASN A 85 7.14 -4.35 2.64
N ASN A 86 8.45 -4.16 2.48
CA ASN A 86 9.08 -2.86 2.25
C ASN A 86 8.77 -1.78 3.31
N HIS A 87 8.61 -2.17 4.59
CA HIS A 87 8.20 -1.30 5.70
C HIS A 87 6.88 -0.54 5.46
N ASP A 88 6.04 -1.02 4.55
CA ASP A 88 4.76 -0.41 4.24
C ASP A 88 3.67 -1.02 5.12
N TYR A 89 3.16 -0.21 6.06
CA TYR A 89 2.10 -0.60 7.00
C TYR A 89 0.75 -0.87 6.31
N THR A 90 0.61 -0.56 5.02
CA THR A 90 -0.54 -0.99 4.20
C THR A 90 -0.37 -2.39 3.61
N GLN A 91 0.84 -2.95 3.67
CA GLN A 91 1.24 -4.23 3.09
C GLN A 91 1.61 -5.25 4.20
N VAL A 92 0.65 -5.53 5.07
CA VAL A 92 0.82 -6.47 6.19
C VAL A 92 0.76 -7.92 5.71
N LEU A 93 1.84 -8.67 5.95
CA LEU A 93 1.98 -10.08 5.60
C LEU A 93 1.65 -11.01 6.77
N ALA A 94 1.96 -10.63 8.01
CA ALA A 94 1.62 -11.39 9.21
C ALA A 94 1.72 -10.50 10.47
N SER A 95 1.20 -10.97 11.60
CA SER A 95 1.25 -10.24 12.87
C SER A 95 1.37 -11.18 14.07
N VAL A 96 2.18 -10.79 15.06
CA VAL A 96 2.31 -11.55 16.33
C VAL A 96 0.98 -11.56 17.07
N LYS A 97 0.32 -10.41 17.16
CA LYS A 97 -1.00 -10.25 17.77
C LYS A 97 -2.07 -11.14 17.13
N ALA A 98 -1.99 -11.34 15.82
CA ALA A 98 -2.92 -12.22 15.10
C ALA A 98 -2.53 -13.72 15.18
N GLY A 99 -1.40 -14.06 15.80
CA GLY A 99 -0.87 -15.42 15.85
C GLY A 99 -0.37 -15.94 14.50
N THR A 100 -0.17 -15.07 13.51
CA THR A 100 0.32 -15.42 12.17
C THR A 100 1.81 -15.15 12.00
N LEU A 101 2.45 -14.43 12.93
CA LEU A 101 3.90 -14.25 13.00
C LEU A 101 4.43 -14.82 14.32
N THR A 102 5.47 -15.64 14.23
CA THR A 102 6.26 -16.10 15.37
C THR A 102 7.64 -15.46 15.29
N LEU A 103 8.14 -14.92 16.40
CA LEU A 103 9.47 -14.34 16.52
C LEU A 103 10.20 -15.03 17.68
N GLU A 104 11.38 -15.56 17.42
CA GLU A 104 12.20 -16.25 18.41
C GLU A 104 13.66 -15.81 18.27
N THR A 105 14.30 -15.51 19.40
CA THR A 105 15.74 -15.23 19.43
C THR A 105 16.51 -16.54 19.60
N ASP A 106 17.56 -16.71 18.82
CA ASP A 106 18.52 -17.82 18.94
C ASP A 106 19.97 -17.31 18.92
N ASP A 107 20.94 -18.24 18.91
CA ASP A 107 22.37 -17.91 18.89
C ASP A 107 22.80 -17.14 17.61
N LYS A 108 22.01 -17.22 16.53
CA LYS A 108 22.29 -16.57 15.24
C LYS A 108 21.62 -15.20 15.13
N GLY A 109 20.36 -15.07 15.56
CA GLY A 109 19.57 -13.88 15.26
C GLY A 109 18.16 -13.87 15.82
N LEU A 110 17.36 -12.92 15.34
CA LEU A 110 15.90 -12.93 15.50
C LEU A 110 15.30 -13.71 14.33
N HIS A 111 14.96 -14.97 14.59
CA HIS A 111 14.27 -15.84 13.63
C HIS A 111 12.78 -15.52 13.59
N PHE A 112 12.20 -15.52 12.39
CA PHE A 112 10.76 -15.35 12.20
C PHE A 112 10.14 -16.49 11.40
N ILE A 113 8.87 -16.78 11.67
CA ILE A 113 8.01 -17.65 10.87
C ILE A 113 6.69 -16.90 10.65
N ALA A 114 6.37 -16.58 9.41
CA ALA A 114 5.18 -15.84 9.03
C ALA A 114 4.24 -16.72 8.18
N GLN A 115 3.04 -16.95 8.70
CA GLN A 115 1.93 -17.56 7.99
C GLN A 115 1.21 -16.49 7.18
N LEU A 116 1.34 -16.56 5.86
CA LEU A 116 0.80 -15.54 4.96
C LEU A 116 -0.71 -15.71 4.77
N PRO A 117 -1.48 -14.61 4.71
CA PRO A 117 -2.89 -14.66 4.36
C PRO A 117 -3.05 -15.03 2.87
N ASN A 118 -4.17 -15.64 2.52
CA ASN A 118 -4.46 -15.96 1.11
C ASN A 118 -5.00 -14.74 0.35
N THR A 119 -4.17 -13.70 0.22
CA THR A 119 -4.43 -12.52 -0.61
C THR A 119 -3.53 -12.55 -1.84
N SER A 120 -3.94 -11.93 -2.96
CA SER A 120 -3.09 -11.85 -4.15
C SER A 120 -1.73 -11.24 -3.83
N PHE A 121 -1.72 -10.13 -3.08
CA PHE A 121 -0.49 -9.48 -2.65
C PHE A 121 0.46 -10.39 -1.86
N ALA A 122 -0.04 -11.08 -0.82
CA ALA A 122 0.82 -11.96 -0.02
C ALA A 122 1.26 -13.20 -0.81
N ASN A 123 0.44 -13.66 -1.75
CA ASN A 123 0.82 -14.70 -2.69
C ASN A 123 1.93 -14.24 -3.63
N ASP A 124 1.84 -13.03 -4.18
CA ASP A 124 2.86 -12.45 -5.06
C ASP A 124 4.19 -12.32 -4.31
N VAL A 125 4.19 -11.77 -3.09
CA VAL A 125 5.40 -11.70 -2.25
C VAL A 125 5.99 -13.09 -1.99
N CYS A 126 5.14 -14.10 -1.74
CA CYS A 126 5.61 -15.46 -1.55
C CYS A 126 6.25 -16.04 -2.81
N GLU A 127 5.71 -15.75 -4.00
CA GLU A 127 6.29 -16.18 -5.28
C GLU A 127 7.62 -15.47 -5.55
N GLU A 128 7.74 -14.17 -5.25
CA GLU A 128 8.99 -13.40 -5.37
C GLU A 128 10.08 -13.94 -4.43
N VAL A 129 9.71 -14.36 -3.22
CA VAL A 129 10.63 -15.06 -2.30
C VAL A 129 10.98 -16.44 -2.81
N GLN A 130 10.00 -17.18 -3.36
CA GLN A 130 10.21 -18.52 -3.89
C GLN A 130 11.12 -18.54 -5.12
N SER A 131 10.99 -17.53 -5.99
CA SER A 131 11.81 -17.37 -7.19
C SER A 131 13.21 -16.85 -6.88
N GLY A 132 13.45 -16.35 -5.66
CA GLY A 132 14.70 -15.72 -5.25
C GLY A 132 14.89 -14.30 -5.78
N ASN A 133 13.82 -13.66 -6.26
CA ASN A 133 13.85 -12.25 -6.65
C ASN A 133 13.95 -11.33 -5.43
N VAL A 134 13.41 -11.78 -4.28
CA VAL A 134 13.54 -11.12 -2.99
C VAL A 134 13.91 -12.15 -1.93
N ASP A 135 15.09 -12.01 -1.33
CA ASP A 135 15.65 -13.00 -0.40
C ASP A 135 16.10 -12.41 0.94
N SER A 136 15.84 -11.13 1.16
CA SER A 136 16.40 -10.35 2.27
C SER A 136 15.34 -9.75 3.20
N CYS A 137 15.76 -9.39 4.42
CA CYS A 137 14.90 -8.78 5.43
C CYS A 137 15.45 -7.47 5.99
N SER A 138 14.57 -6.69 6.60
CA SER A 138 14.93 -5.49 7.35
C SER A 138 14.01 -5.37 8.56
N PHE A 139 14.32 -4.46 9.49
CA PHE A 139 13.57 -4.30 10.73
C PHE A 139 13.50 -2.83 11.13
N GLY A 140 12.31 -2.39 11.54
CA GLY A 140 12.06 -1.05 12.05
C GLY A 140 12.07 -1.05 13.58
N PHE A 141 12.91 -0.23 14.21
CA PHE A 141 13.06 -0.19 15.66
C PHE A 141 13.37 1.22 16.19
N ASP A 142 13.18 1.42 17.49
CA ASP A 142 13.66 2.56 18.27
C ASP A 142 14.81 2.10 19.17
N SER A 143 15.96 2.77 19.10
CA SER A 143 17.13 2.50 19.95
C SER A 143 16.97 3.16 21.33
N ASP A 144 17.59 2.60 22.36
CA ASP A 144 17.90 3.39 23.57
C ASP A 144 19.27 4.04 23.38
N ASP A 145 19.26 5.29 22.93
CA ASP A 145 20.47 6.09 22.63
C ASP A 145 21.46 6.20 23.80
N ASN A 146 21.02 5.91 25.04
CA ASN A 146 21.90 5.92 26.21
C ASN A 146 22.74 4.64 26.38
N THR A 147 22.45 3.60 25.59
CA THR A 147 23.11 2.28 25.67
C THR A 147 24.00 1.97 24.48
N ASP A 148 23.86 2.75 23.40
CA ASP A 148 24.62 2.52 22.19
C ASP A 148 26.09 2.94 22.36
N GLU A 149 26.98 2.10 21.85
CA GLU A 149 28.41 2.38 21.84
C GLU A 149 28.85 2.83 20.46
N TRP A 150 29.50 3.99 20.41
CA TRP A 150 30.07 4.53 19.17
C TRP A 150 31.58 4.37 19.20
N ALA A 151 32.12 3.67 18.19
CA ALA A 151 33.55 3.50 17.99
C ALA A 151 33.97 4.15 16.67
N LYS A 152 35.18 4.69 16.65
CA LYS A 152 35.84 5.15 15.43
C LYS A 152 37.19 4.44 15.33
N ASP A 153 37.43 3.76 14.22
CA ASP A 153 38.71 3.09 13.98
C ASP A 153 39.79 4.06 13.47
N ASP A 154 41.03 3.55 13.33
CA ASP A 154 42.19 4.33 12.87
C ASP A 154 42.05 4.83 11.43
N ASP A 155 41.25 4.13 10.60
CA ASP A 155 40.94 4.50 9.21
C ASP A 155 39.80 5.53 9.12
N GLY A 156 39.17 5.83 10.25
CA GLY A 156 38.14 6.83 10.39
C GLY A 156 36.71 6.33 10.16
N ASN A 157 36.52 5.02 10.02
CA ASN A 157 35.20 4.39 9.93
C ASN A 157 34.51 4.46 11.30
N ILE A 158 33.21 4.76 11.27
CA ILE A 158 32.39 4.87 12.47
C ILE A 158 31.51 3.62 12.55
N THR A 159 31.48 2.99 13.73
CA THR A 159 30.61 1.85 14.02
C THR A 159 29.77 2.16 15.25
N ARG A 160 28.47 1.99 15.12
CA ARG A 160 27.50 2.04 16.22
C ARG A 160 27.14 0.61 16.62
N THR A 161 27.32 0.28 17.88
CA THR A 161 26.91 -1.00 18.47
C THR A 161 25.63 -0.80 19.24
N ILE A 162 24.55 -1.46 18.80
CA ILE A 162 23.22 -1.40 19.40
C ILE A 162 23.15 -2.47 20.50
N ASN A 163 23.21 -2.00 21.75
CA ASN A 163 23.20 -2.86 22.92
C ASN A 163 21.80 -3.10 23.48
N GLN A 164 20.86 -2.18 23.24
CA GLN A 164 19.47 -2.29 23.67
C GLN A 164 18.53 -1.62 22.65
N VAL A 165 17.59 -2.40 22.14
CA VAL A 165 16.41 -1.91 21.42
C VAL A 165 15.35 -1.58 22.45
N LYS A 166 14.69 -0.43 22.28
CA LYS A 166 13.59 -0.01 23.15
C LYS A 166 12.26 -0.58 22.68
N SER A 167 12.04 -0.55 21.37
CA SER A 167 10.84 -1.08 20.72
C SER A 167 11.18 -1.61 19.34
N LEU A 168 10.71 -2.82 19.02
CA LEU A 168 10.70 -3.34 17.65
C LEU A 168 9.30 -3.12 17.08
N PHE A 169 9.20 -2.43 15.94
CA PHE A 169 7.91 -2.12 15.31
C PHE A 169 7.52 -3.16 14.28
N ASP A 170 8.45 -3.48 13.38
CA ASP A 170 8.21 -4.38 12.27
C ASP A 170 9.47 -5.14 11.86
N VAL A 171 9.24 -6.29 11.26
CA VAL A 171 10.19 -7.03 10.43
C VAL A 171 9.63 -7.05 9.01
N SER A 172 10.46 -6.86 7.99
CA SER A 172 9.99 -6.59 6.64
C SER A 172 10.75 -7.41 5.60
N VAL A 173 10.04 -7.96 4.61
CA VAL A 173 10.64 -8.44 3.37
C VAL A 173 11.09 -7.23 2.55
N VAL A 174 12.35 -7.19 2.10
CA VAL A 174 12.91 -6.07 1.33
C VAL A 174 13.81 -6.57 0.21
N ALA A 175 13.81 -5.88 -0.93
CA ALA A 175 14.75 -6.16 -2.01
C ALA A 175 16.17 -5.60 -1.75
N VAL A 176 16.28 -4.58 -0.89
CA VAL A 176 17.56 -3.94 -0.55
C VAL A 176 17.66 -3.80 0.97
N PRO A 177 18.36 -4.71 1.66
CA PRO A 177 18.47 -4.67 3.11
C PRO A 177 19.58 -3.72 3.57
N ALA A 178 19.42 -3.21 4.80
CA ALA A 178 20.50 -2.53 5.52
C ALA A 178 21.60 -3.52 5.98
N TYR A 179 21.26 -4.79 6.19
CA TYR A 179 22.17 -5.86 6.63
C TYR A 179 22.17 -6.99 5.59
N ASP A 180 23.32 -7.28 4.98
CA ASP A 180 23.43 -8.31 3.93
C ASP A 180 23.23 -9.74 4.45
N ASP A 181 23.45 -9.99 5.75
CA ASP A 181 23.33 -11.32 6.34
C ASP A 181 21.87 -11.71 6.70
N THR A 182 20.91 -10.77 6.58
CA THR A 182 19.48 -11.07 6.78
C THR A 182 18.95 -11.92 5.65
N ASN A 183 17.92 -12.75 5.92
CA ASN A 183 17.35 -13.58 4.88
C ASN A 183 15.85 -13.87 5.06
N VAL A 184 15.18 -14.20 3.96
CA VAL A 184 13.83 -14.75 3.91
C VAL A 184 13.75 -15.89 2.89
N GLN A 185 13.00 -16.93 3.21
CA GLN A 185 12.81 -18.12 2.37
C GLN A 185 11.41 -18.71 2.58
N VAL A 186 10.85 -19.33 1.53
CA VAL A 186 9.60 -20.10 1.64
C VAL A 186 9.85 -21.41 2.35
N ASP A 187 9.05 -21.73 3.38
CA ASP A 187 9.16 -23.00 4.09
C ASP A 187 8.57 -24.13 3.23
N THR A 188 9.44 -24.91 2.58
CA THR A 188 9.06 -26.04 1.71
C THR A 188 8.77 -27.33 2.49
N ARG A 189 8.73 -27.32 3.83
CA ARG A 189 8.72 -28.52 4.68
C ARG A 189 7.35 -29.12 5.00
N SER A 190 6.43 -29.20 4.03
CA SER A 190 5.20 -30.01 4.20
C SER A 190 5.21 -31.38 3.50
N TYR A 191 6.33 -31.76 2.86
CA TYR A 191 6.54 -33.10 2.27
C TYR A 191 7.61 -33.92 3.02
N GLU A 192 8.71 -33.30 3.46
CA GLU A 192 9.81 -33.99 4.16
C GLU A 192 9.47 -34.43 5.60
N LYS A 193 8.50 -33.75 6.25
CA LYS A 193 8.00 -34.13 7.58
C LYS A 193 7.03 -35.32 7.53
N PHE A 194 6.50 -35.66 6.35
CA PHE A 194 5.57 -36.78 6.14
C PHE A 194 6.30 -38.11 5.84
N ILE A 195 7.48 -38.06 5.21
CA ILE A 195 8.28 -39.25 4.87
C ILE A 195 9.15 -39.74 6.05
N ASN A 196 9.47 -38.88 7.01
CA ASN A 196 10.36 -39.21 8.13
C ASN A 196 9.66 -39.75 9.40
N GLN A 197 8.36 -40.06 9.34
CA GLN A 197 7.60 -40.61 10.48
C GLN A 197 7.24 -42.10 10.38
N GLU A 198 7.68 -42.80 9.32
CA GLU A 198 7.60 -44.26 9.26
C GLU A 198 8.95 -44.89 9.58
N LYS A 199 9.18 -45.19 10.87
CA LYS A 199 10.01 -46.30 11.34
C LYS A 199 9.75 -46.58 12.83
N GLU A 200 8.94 -47.62 13.04
CA GLU A 200 9.02 -48.63 14.12
C GLU A 200 8.41 -48.31 15.52
N PRO A 201 7.89 -49.32 16.27
CA PRO A 201 6.44 -49.55 16.37
C PRO A 201 5.91 -49.84 17.79
N ASP A 202 4.58 -50.03 17.86
CA ASP A 202 3.76 -50.79 18.83
C ASP A 202 4.23 -51.01 20.27
N ASN A 203 3.37 -50.61 21.23
CA ASN A 203 2.91 -51.54 22.27
C ASN A 203 1.60 -51.11 22.96
N MET A 204 0.56 -51.89 22.65
CA MET A 204 -0.32 -52.59 23.59
C MET A 204 -1.49 -51.84 24.26
N ALA A 205 -2.67 -52.34 23.88
CA ALA A 205 -3.96 -52.22 24.54
C ALA A 205 -3.99 -52.71 26.01
N LYS A 206 -4.92 -52.15 26.80
CA LYS A 206 -5.88 -52.96 27.58
C LYS A 206 -7.02 -52.11 28.17
N GLN A 207 -8.23 -52.52 27.82
CA GLN A 207 -9.49 -52.18 28.48
C GLN A 207 -9.54 -52.71 29.93
N THR A 208 -10.33 -52.04 30.77
CA THR A 208 -11.14 -52.72 31.78
C THR A 208 -12.49 -52.01 31.92
N ILE A 209 -13.55 -52.82 31.80
CA ILE A 209 -14.99 -52.54 31.94
C ILE A 209 -15.35 -52.69 33.44
N ILE A 210 -16.36 -52.04 34.04
CA ILE A 210 -17.74 -52.56 34.28
C ILE A 210 -18.53 -51.55 35.17
N ASP A 211 -19.66 -51.05 34.63
CA ASP A 211 -21.07 -50.99 35.12
C ASP A 211 -21.47 -50.54 36.55
N PRO A 212 -22.79 -50.33 36.87
CA PRO A 212 -24.01 -50.22 36.03
C PRO A 212 -24.92 -49.02 36.39
N ASN A 213 -25.88 -48.64 35.54
CA ASN A 213 -27.24 -48.34 35.99
C ASN A 213 -28.27 -48.37 34.84
N THR A 214 -28.92 -49.54 34.75
CA THR A 214 -30.37 -49.76 34.56
C THR A 214 -31.19 -48.83 33.67
N ASN A 215 -31.66 -49.39 32.56
CA ASN A 215 -32.91 -49.06 31.89
C ASN A 215 -34.09 -49.74 32.61
N ASP A 216 -35.18 -49.00 32.85
CA ASP A 216 -36.60 -49.41 32.76
C ASP A 216 -37.46 -48.27 33.34
N ASN A 217 -38.64 -47.88 32.89
CA ASN A 217 -39.50 -48.24 31.76
C ASN A 217 -40.67 -47.23 31.80
N GLY A 218 -41.23 -46.84 30.67
CA GLY A 218 -42.67 -46.50 30.61
C GLY A 218 -43.11 -45.08 30.18
N ASN A 219 -43.59 -45.04 28.94
CA ASN A 219 -44.78 -44.32 28.45
C ASN A 219 -44.61 -42.97 27.73
N GLU A 220 -45.42 -42.85 26.69
CA GLU A 220 -45.27 -42.10 25.45
C GLU A 220 -45.84 -40.67 25.48
N ASN A 221 -45.50 -39.97 24.39
CA ASN A 221 -46.20 -38.85 23.75
C ASN A 221 -45.83 -37.40 24.13
N LYS A 222 -45.07 -36.82 23.18
CA LYS A 222 -45.35 -35.56 22.47
C LYS A 222 -44.98 -34.22 23.15
N THR A 223 -44.31 -33.42 22.31
CA THR A 223 -44.36 -31.96 22.13
C THR A 223 -43.47 -31.02 22.98
N GLY A 224 -42.59 -30.31 22.24
CA GLY A 224 -42.03 -28.98 22.54
C GLY A 224 -40.83 -28.99 23.48
N ILE A 225 -39.66 -28.41 23.21
CA ILE A 225 -39.37 -27.10 22.58
C ILE A 225 -40.48 -26.08 22.88
N PRO A 226 -40.55 -25.57 24.12
CA PRO A 226 -40.66 -24.12 24.27
C PRO A 226 -39.93 -23.54 25.50
N ALA A 227 -39.09 -24.30 26.22
CA ALA A 227 -38.52 -23.84 27.49
C ALA A 227 -37.26 -22.97 27.35
N PHE A 228 -36.50 -23.11 26.25
CA PHE A 228 -35.27 -22.33 26.03
C PHE A 228 -35.55 -20.96 25.40
N GLU A 229 -36.55 -20.87 24.52
CA GLU A 229 -36.95 -19.62 23.86
C GLU A 229 -37.67 -18.64 24.84
N GLN A 230 -38.29 -19.18 25.88
CA GLN A 230 -38.96 -18.40 26.94
C GLN A 230 -37.99 -17.89 28.01
N TYR A 231 -36.80 -18.49 28.13
CA TYR A 231 -35.74 -18.06 29.05
C TYR A 231 -34.93 -16.87 28.50
N VAL A 232 -34.66 -16.85 27.18
CA VAL A 232 -33.93 -15.74 26.54
C VAL A 232 -34.78 -14.46 26.47
N ARG A 233 -36.10 -14.58 26.32
CA ARG A 233 -36.99 -13.42 26.15
C ARG A 233 -37.40 -12.72 27.46
N THR A 234 -37.13 -13.29 28.64
CA THR A 234 -37.67 -12.74 29.89
C THR A 234 -36.65 -12.23 30.90
N HIS A 235 -35.34 -12.44 30.70
CA HIS A 235 -34.25 -11.91 31.56
C HIS A 235 -34.60 -11.80 33.06
N GLY A 236 -35.28 -12.82 33.58
CA GLY A 236 -35.58 -12.97 35.00
C GLY A 236 -36.19 -11.76 35.71
N GLU A 237 -37.31 -11.17 35.26
CA GLU A 237 -38.23 -10.46 36.16
C GLU A 237 -39.70 -10.61 35.76
N THR A 238 -40.50 -11.17 36.68
CA THR A 238 -41.94 -10.90 36.74
C THR A 238 -42.23 -10.21 38.06
N ARG A 239 -42.66 -8.95 38.00
CA ARG A 239 -43.53 -8.35 39.03
C ARG A 239 -44.76 -7.82 38.34
N ASP A 240 -45.83 -8.60 38.46
CA ASP A 240 -47.18 -8.22 38.09
C ASP A 240 -47.73 -7.21 39.11
N GLY A 241 -48.30 -6.12 38.62
CA GLY A 241 -49.23 -5.26 39.35
C GLY A 241 -48.66 -4.19 40.30
N LEU A 242 -48.13 -3.08 39.76
CA LEU A 242 -48.24 -1.75 40.38
C LEU A 242 -48.37 -0.68 39.28
N LYS A 243 -49.53 -0.03 39.20
CA LYS A 243 -49.72 1.21 38.44
C LYS A 243 -49.33 2.41 39.31
N THR A 244 -48.61 3.33 38.66
CA THR A 244 -48.52 4.80 38.89
C THR A 244 -48.12 5.29 40.28
N ASP A 245 -46.91 5.84 40.42
CA ASP A 245 -46.65 7.29 40.26
C ASP A 245 -45.19 7.60 40.67
N GLY A 246 -44.47 8.40 39.88
CA GLY A 246 -43.34 9.18 40.42
C GLY A 246 -41.90 8.69 40.20
N ALA A 247 -41.60 7.93 39.14
CA ALA A 247 -40.20 7.78 38.72
C ALA A 247 -40.14 7.76 37.19
N SER A 248 -39.76 8.91 36.59
CA SER A 248 -39.28 8.94 35.21
C SER A 248 -38.10 7.98 35.13
N ALA A 249 -38.38 6.76 34.67
CA ALA A 249 -37.38 5.73 34.47
C ALA A 249 -36.32 6.30 33.54
N VAL A 250 -35.11 6.40 34.07
CA VAL A 250 -33.91 6.81 33.36
C VAL A 250 -33.61 5.67 32.38
N ILE A 251 -34.29 5.65 31.24
CA ILE A 251 -33.91 4.82 30.11
C ILE A 251 -32.54 5.36 29.69
N PRO A 252 -31.43 4.61 29.82
CA PRO A 252 -30.17 5.02 29.24
C PRO A 252 -30.42 5.16 27.74
N LYS A 253 -30.34 6.37 27.20
CA LYS A 253 -30.27 6.54 25.75
C LYS A 253 -29.04 5.76 25.31
N GLU A 254 -29.26 4.76 24.47
CA GLU A 254 -28.18 4.01 23.83
C GLU A 254 -27.28 5.03 23.12
N LEU A 255 -26.10 5.27 23.68
CA LEU A 255 -25.16 6.23 23.14
C LEU A 255 -24.55 5.57 21.91
N VAL A 256 -24.98 6.00 20.73
CA VAL A 256 -24.40 5.57 19.46
C VAL A 256 -22.99 6.16 19.38
N THR A 257 -21.98 5.36 19.70
CA THR A 257 -20.57 5.60 19.40
C THR A 257 -20.15 4.57 18.36
N PRO A 258 -19.47 4.94 17.26
CA PRO A 258 -18.69 6.16 17.03
C PRO A 258 -19.50 7.38 16.56
N VAL A 259 -18.90 8.57 16.69
CA VAL A 259 -19.39 9.80 16.04
C VAL A 259 -19.67 9.47 14.58
N PHE A 260 -20.92 9.66 14.15
CA PHE A 260 -21.30 9.48 12.75
C PHE A 260 -20.63 10.60 11.94
N GLN A 261 -19.39 10.35 11.50
CA GLN A 261 -18.79 11.17 10.47
C GLN A 261 -19.66 11.03 9.23
N LEU A 262 -20.20 12.15 8.75
CA LEU A 262 -20.74 12.18 7.39
C LEU A 262 -19.64 11.66 6.47
N LYS A 263 -19.95 10.73 5.55
CA LYS A 263 -18.97 10.25 4.56
C LYS A 263 -18.41 11.45 3.80
N GLN A 264 -17.25 11.94 4.22
CA GLN A 264 -16.52 12.96 3.51
C GLN A 264 -15.64 12.26 2.47
N SER A 265 -15.44 12.91 1.33
CA SER A 265 -14.76 12.25 0.23
C SER A 265 -13.25 12.13 0.50
N ASN A 266 -12.74 10.90 0.54
CA ASN A 266 -11.32 10.58 0.74
C ASN A 266 -10.53 10.70 -0.57
N TYR A 267 -10.61 11.83 -1.27
CA TYR A 267 -9.79 12.03 -2.45
C TYR A 267 -8.37 12.39 -2.01
N ASN A 268 -7.36 11.73 -2.56
CA ASN A 268 -5.97 12.11 -2.42
C ASN A 268 -5.36 12.15 -3.82
N LEU A 269 -5.29 13.34 -4.43
CA LEU A 269 -4.68 13.52 -5.75
C LEU A 269 -3.15 13.45 -5.70
N ALA A 270 -2.55 13.68 -4.53
CA ALA A 270 -1.10 13.59 -4.37
C ALA A 270 -0.57 12.16 -4.59
N GLN A 271 -1.39 11.12 -4.41
CA GLN A 271 -1.00 9.73 -4.72
C GLN A 271 -0.77 9.49 -6.22
N TYR A 272 -1.36 10.32 -7.08
CA TYR A 272 -1.21 10.24 -8.53
C TYR A 272 -0.18 11.22 -9.07
N ALA A 273 0.31 12.15 -8.24
CA ALA A 273 1.34 13.12 -8.60
C ALA A 273 2.72 12.64 -8.11
N THR A 274 3.79 13.16 -8.70
CA THR A 274 5.14 12.85 -8.21
C THR A 274 5.41 13.58 -6.90
N VAL A 275 5.65 12.87 -5.81
CA VAL A 275 6.03 13.48 -4.52
C VAL A 275 7.55 13.42 -4.35
N LYS A 276 8.20 14.59 -4.16
CA LYS A 276 9.64 14.69 -3.90
C LYS A 276 9.92 15.37 -2.58
N GLN A 277 10.81 14.78 -1.79
CA GLN A 277 11.29 15.40 -0.56
C GLN A 277 12.41 16.42 -0.88
N VAL A 278 12.30 17.63 -0.34
CA VAL A 278 13.29 18.72 -0.52
C VAL A 278 13.81 19.21 0.82
N SER A 279 15.12 19.43 0.94
CA SER A 279 15.74 19.91 2.19
C SER A 279 15.75 21.45 2.31
N SER A 280 15.82 22.16 1.18
CA SER A 280 15.83 23.63 1.12
C SER A 280 14.41 24.23 1.04
N GLY A 281 14.30 25.52 1.36
CA GLY A 281 13.02 26.25 1.26
C GLY A 281 12.68 26.71 -0.15
N SER A 282 13.67 26.82 -1.02
CA SER A 282 13.51 27.12 -2.43
C SER A 282 14.72 26.55 -3.18
N GLY A 283 14.60 26.41 -4.49
CA GLY A 283 15.66 25.91 -5.35
C GLY A 283 15.13 25.52 -6.72
N THR A 284 15.96 24.82 -7.48
CA THR A 284 15.56 24.15 -8.72
C THR A 284 15.73 22.64 -8.54
N TYR A 285 14.82 21.88 -9.13
CA TYR A 285 14.90 20.42 -9.17
C TYR A 285 15.07 19.98 -10.63
N PRO A 286 16.18 19.31 -10.98
CA PRO A 286 16.39 18.83 -12.34
C PRO A 286 15.52 17.60 -12.59
N ILE A 287 14.72 17.65 -13.64
CA ILE A 287 13.86 16.55 -14.09
C ILE A 287 14.30 16.14 -15.49
N ALA A 288 14.53 14.84 -15.69
CA ALA A 288 14.88 14.33 -17.01
C ALA A 288 13.72 14.59 -17.99
N THR A 289 14.03 15.11 -19.18
CA THR A 289 13.02 15.39 -20.19
C THR A 289 12.52 14.08 -20.81
N SER A 290 11.19 13.95 -20.95
CA SER A 290 10.52 12.81 -21.59
C SER A 290 10.82 12.73 -23.10
N GLN A 291 11.23 13.85 -23.73
CA GLN A 291 11.53 13.95 -25.16
C GLN A 291 12.98 13.57 -25.54
N GLN A 292 13.48 12.44 -25.03
CA GLN A 292 14.73 11.85 -25.54
C GLN A 292 14.50 11.16 -26.90
N SER A 293 14.24 11.96 -27.92
CA SER A 293 14.27 11.50 -29.33
C SER A 293 15.68 11.57 -29.95
N ALA A 294 16.66 12.05 -29.18
CA ALA A 294 18.04 12.14 -29.62
C ALA A 294 18.62 10.73 -29.83
N VAL A 295 18.87 10.39 -31.09
CA VAL A 295 19.59 9.18 -31.48
C VAL A 295 21.07 9.48 -31.65
N LEU A 296 21.93 8.50 -31.36
CA LEU A 296 23.35 8.61 -31.65
C LEU A 296 23.55 8.75 -33.16
N ALA A 297 24.28 9.78 -33.58
CA ALA A 297 24.62 9.96 -34.98
C ALA A 297 25.54 8.82 -35.45
N THR A 298 25.24 8.21 -36.59
CA THR A 298 26.18 7.29 -37.25
C THR A 298 27.31 8.11 -37.85
N LYS A 299 28.57 7.72 -37.58
CA LYS A 299 29.75 8.37 -38.15
C LYS A 299 30.62 7.38 -38.90
N ASP A 300 31.30 7.88 -39.92
CA ASP A 300 32.31 7.13 -40.67
C ASP A 300 33.58 6.90 -39.82
N GLU A 301 34.37 5.90 -40.21
CA GLU A 301 35.66 5.60 -39.60
C GLU A 301 36.58 6.83 -39.67
N LEU A 302 37.22 7.19 -38.54
CA LEU A 302 38.07 8.39 -38.36
C LEU A 302 37.38 9.77 -38.43
N ALA A 303 36.06 9.85 -38.56
CA ALA A 303 35.34 11.11 -38.45
C ALA A 303 35.20 11.58 -36.99
N ASP A 304 35.06 12.89 -36.79
CA ASP A 304 34.73 13.47 -35.48
C ASP A 304 33.34 13.02 -35.02
N ILE A 305 33.17 12.83 -33.71
CA ILE A 305 31.88 12.47 -33.11
C ILE A 305 31.02 13.73 -33.06
N ALA A 306 29.81 13.68 -33.61
CA ALA A 306 28.86 14.78 -33.48
C ALA A 306 28.39 14.91 -32.03
N ASP A 307 28.29 16.16 -31.55
CA ASP A 307 27.77 16.45 -30.23
C ASP A 307 26.31 15.96 -30.11
N VAL A 308 25.99 15.29 -29.01
CA VAL A 308 24.62 14.94 -28.66
C VAL A 308 23.98 16.14 -27.97
N ASP A 309 22.70 16.40 -28.23
CA ASP A 309 21.96 17.45 -27.52
C ASP A 309 22.01 17.19 -26.00
N ALA A 310 22.64 18.12 -25.28
CA ALA A 310 22.89 18.01 -23.85
C ALA A 310 21.68 18.43 -22.99
N ASN A 311 20.57 18.86 -23.59
CA ASN A 311 19.36 19.30 -22.87
C ASN A 311 18.50 18.12 -22.35
N MET A 312 19.15 17.22 -21.59
CA MET A 312 18.50 16.06 -20.99
C MET A 312 17.69 16.39 -19.73
N PHE A 313 17.86 17.59 -19.17
CA PHE A 313 17.23 18.00 -17.91
C PHE A 313 16.52 19.34 -18.04
N THR A 314 15.29 19.41 -17.53
CA THR A 314 14.57 20.67 -17.29
C THR A 314 14.65 20.99 -15.81
N GLU A 315 15.07 22.20 -15.47
CA GLU A 315 15.08 22.69 -14.10
C GLU A 315 13.72 23.25 -13.73
N VAL A 316 13.06 22.62 -12.76
CA VAL A 316 11.78 23.10 -12.23
C VAL A 316 12.04 23.87 -10.94
N PRO A 317 11.79 25.20 -10.91
CA PRO A 317 11.94 25.97 -9.69
C PRO A 317 10.86 25.59 -8.69
N PHE A 318 11.20 25.59 -7.40
CA PHE A 318 10.24 25.41 -6.31
C PHE A 318 10.48 26.44 -5.20
N ASP A 319 9.40 26.84 -4.52
CA ASP A 319 9.35 27.80 -3.42
C ASP A 319 8.36 27.32 -2.35
N VAL A 320 8.89 26.59 -1.37
CA VAL A 320 8.13 25.90 -0.32
C VAL A 320 7.34 26.89 0.53
N LYS A 321 6.01 26.75 0.51
CA LYS A 321 5.08 27.51 1.36
C LYS A 321 4.69 26.73 2.60
N THR A 322 4.53 27.44 3.71
CA THR A 322 4.05 26.87 4.97
C THR A 322 2.53 27.02 5.06
N ARG A 323 1.83 25.92 5.26
CA ARG A 323 0.38 25.84 5.46
C ARG A 323 0.14 25.19 6.82
N ALA A 324 -0.66 25.81 7.68
CA ALA A 324 -0.84 25.35 9.04
C ALA A 324 -2.30 25.46 9.48
N GLY A 325 -2.78 24.45 10.19
CA GLY A 325 -4.08 24.44 10.86
C GLY A 325 -3.90 24.05 12.33
N LYS A 326 -4.67 24.67 13.22
CA LYS A 326 -4.69 24.29 14.64
C LYS A 326 -6.12 24.27 15.18
N ILE A 327 -6.39 23.32 16.07
CA ILE A 327 -7.63 23.16 16.80
C ILE A 327 -7.27 23.04 18.29
N ALA A 328 -8.04 23.68 19.15
CA ALA A 328 -7.92 23.53 20.59
C ALA A 328 -9.12 22.73 21.11
N LEU A 329 -8.87 21.76 21.97
CA LEU A 329 -9.87 20.92 22.60
C LEU A 329 -9.80 21.07 24.12
N SER A 330 -10.93 21.31 24.78
CA SER A 330 -10.98 21.31 26.25
C SER A 330 -10.62 19.93 26.79
N ASN A 331 -9.79 19.88 27.83
CA ASN A 331 -9.44 18.62 28.48
C ASN A 331 -10.66 18.02 29.19
N GLU A 332 -11.56 18.84 29.72
CA GLU A 332 -12.83 18.37 30.29
C GLU A 332 -13.66 17.62 29.25
N VAL A 333 -13.76 18.17 28.04
CA VAL A 333 -14.50 17.52 26.94
C VAL A 333 -13.82 16.23 26.50
N VAL A 334 -12.50 16.16 26.57
CA VAL A 334 -11.74 14.96 26.19
C VAL A 334 -11.86 13.87 27.24
N GLU A 335 -11.83 14.24 28.53
CA GLU A 335 -11.98 13.32 29.66
C GLU A 335 -13.42 12.81 29.81
N ASP A 336 -14.40 13.67 29.56
CA ASP A 336 -15.82 13.32 29.62
C ASP A 336 -16.33 12.61 28.36
N ALA A 337 -15.54 12.59 27.29
CA ALA A 337 -15.96 11.97 26.03
C ALA A 337 -15.80 10.45 26.06
N GLU A 338 -16.89 9.76 25.76
CA GLU A 338 -16.89 8.31 25.54
C GLU A 338 -16.21 7.89 24.22
N VAL A 339 -15.85 8.85 23.35
CA VAL A 339 -15.18 8.66 22.05
C VAL A 339 -13.86 9.38 22.04
N ASP A 340 -12.86 8.82 21.35
CA ASP A 340 -11.56 9.45 21.13
C ASP A 340 -11.68 10.68 20.19
N ILE A 341 -12.06 11.83 20.76
CA ILE A 341 -12.17 13.13 20.07
C ILE A 341 -10.80 13.57 19.52
N VAL A 342 -9.70 13.17 20.17
CA VAL A 342 -8.35 13.54 19.74
C VAL A 342 -8.02 12.88 18.40
N SER A 343 -8.28 11.58 18.29
CA SER A 343 -8.09 10.83 17.05
C SER A 343 -8.99 11.33 15.92
N GLU A 344 -10.25 11.67 16.24
CA GLU A 344 -11.18 12.29 15.30
C GLU A 344 -10.63 13.62 14.74
N VAL A 345 -10.16 14.50 15.62
CA VAL A 345 -9.62 15.80 15.22
C VAL A 345 -8.31 15.64 14.44
N LYS A 346 -7.46 14.68 14.78
CA LYS A 346 -6.27 14.34 13.98
C LYS A 346 -6.65 13.90 12.56
N THR A 347 -7.69 13.06 12.44
CA THR A 347 -8.22 12.62 11.14
C THR A 347 -8.72 13.79 10.31
N GLN A 348 -9.48 14.72 10.92
CA GLN A 348 -9.95 15.92 10.23
C GLN A 348 -8.81 16.86 9.84
N LEU A 349 -7.78 17.02 10.67
CA LEU A 349 -6.59 17.80 10.34
C LEU A 349 -5.84 17.19 9.15
N GLN A 350 -5.69 15.87 9.08
CA GLN A 350 -5.11 15.19 7.93
C GLN A 350 -5.97 15.40 6.68
N GLN A 351 -7.28 15.33 6.81
CA GLN A 351 -8.18 15.60 5.69
C GLN A 351 -8.06 17.05 5.17
N LEU A 352 -7.76 18.02 6.03
CA LEU A 352 -7.45 19.39 5.59
C LEU A 352 -6.16 19.45 4.77
N VAL A 353 -5.17 18.63 5.09
CA VAL A 353 -3.95 18.49 4.26
C VAL A 353 -4.33 17.91 2.90
N ASP A 354 -5.09 16.82 2.86
CA ASP A 354 -5.49 16.18 1.60
C ASP A 354 -6.35 17.13 0.73
N ASN A 355 -7.28 17.86 1.34
CA ASN A 355 -8.09 18.88 0.65
C ASN A 355 -7.22 20.02 0.10
N THR A 356 -6.16 20.39 0.82
CA THR A 356 -5.19 21.38 0.36
C THR A 356 -4.43 20.86 -0.85
N ASP A 357 -3.85 19.66 -0.75
CA ASP A 357 -3.13 19.02 -1.85
C ASP A 357 -4.04 18.91 -3.09
N ASN A 358 -5.27 18.41 -2.92
CA ASN A 358 -6.27 18.32 -3.98
C ASN A 358 -6.57 19.66 -4.64
N THR A 359 -6.75 20.71 -3.84
CA THR A 359 -7.09 22.05 -4.36
C THR A 359 -5.93 22.63 -5.16
N GLN A 360 -4.70 22.48 -4.68
CA GLN A 360 -3.50 23.01 -5.34
C GLN A 360 -3.19 22.23 -6.63
N ILE A 361 -3.20 20.89 -6.57
CA ILE A 361 -2.98 20.02 -7.75
C ILE A 361 -4.06 20.29 -8.81
N MET A 362 -5.33 20.31 -8.41
CA MET A 362 -6.42 20.59 -9.35
C MET A 362 -6.34 22.00 -9.94
N GLY A 363 -5.85 22.98 -9.17
CA GLY A 363 -5.57 24.33 -9.66
C GLY A 363 -4.55 24.35 -10.78
N LEU A 364 -3.47 23.56 -10.66
CA LEU A 364 -2.46 23.41 -11.71
C LEU A 364 -3.03 22.68 -12.93
N LEU A 365 -3.71 21.56 -12.71
CA LEU A 365 -4.28 20.74 -13.80
C LEU A 365 -5.31 21.53 -14.62
N LYS A 366 -6.17 22.32 -13.99
CA LYS A 366 -7.13 23.22 -14.67
C LYS A 366 -6.49 24.45 -15.30
N GLY A 367 -5.24 24.74 -14.98
CA GLY A 367 -4.52 25.91 -15.43
C GLY A 367 -4.31 25.95 -16.94
N SER A 368 -3.70 27.04 -17.42
CA SER A 368 -3.35 27.22 -18.84
C SER A 368 -2.08 26.47 -19.24
N SER A 369 -1.45 25.75 -18.32
CA SER A 369 -0.19 25.03 -18.56
C SER A 369 -0.36 23.81 -19.47
N PHE A 370 -1.56 23.21 -19.48
CA PHE A 370 -1.86 21.99 -20.22
C PHE A 370 -2.70 22.27 -21.47
N ALA A 371 -2.49 21.45 -22.50
CA ALA A 371 -3.28 21.51 -23.73
C ALA A 371 -4.76 21.24 -23.44
N LYS A 372 -5.64 21.88 -24.21
CA LYS A 372 -7.09 21.71 -24.11
C LYS A 372 -7.62 21.09 -25.39
N ALA A 373 -8.53 20.12 -25.25
CA ALA A 373 -9.22 19.46 -26.35
C ALA A 373 -10.72 19.38 -26.06
N THR A 374 -11.52 19.28 -27.11
CA THR A 374 -12.95 19.01 -27.01
C THR A 374 -13.22 17.65 -27.62
N ALA A 375 -14.01 16.82 -26.94
CA ALA A 375 -14.45 15.53 -27.44
C ALA A 375 -15.97 15.52 -27.52
N THR A 376 -16.52 15.24 -28.69
CA THR A 376 -17.98 15.18 -28.92
C THR A 376 -18.49 13.76 -29.03
N ASN A 377 -17.61 12.83 -29.39
CA ASN A 377 -17.90 11.42 -29.56
C ASN A 377 -16.73 10.57 -29.04
N ILE A 378 -16.92 9.25 -29.07
CA ILE A 378 -15.91 8.29 -28.59
C ILE A 378 -14.63 8.29 -29.44
N ASP A 379 -14.70 8.63 -30.72
CA ASP A 379 -13.53 8.63 -31.60
C ASP A 379 -12.63 9.84 -31.32
N ASP A 380 -13.19 10.97 -30.90
CA ASP A 380 -12.42 12.09 -30.37
C ASP A 380 -11.65 11.69 -29.10
N LEU A 381 -12.31 10.98 -28.17
CA LEU A 381 -11.67 10.44 -26.97
C LEU A 381 -10.53 9.47 -27.32
N LYS A 382 -10.74 8.56 -28.28
CA LYS A 382 -9.70 7.66 -28.77
C LYS A 382 -8.55 8.41 -29.41
N LYS A 383 -8.82 9.46 -30.20
CA LYS A 383 -7.77 10.27 -30.83
C LYS A 383 -6.91 10.98 -29.79
N ILE A 384 -7.54 11.58 -28.78
CA ILE A 384 -6.81 12.21 -27.66
C ILE A 384 -5.94 11.18 -26.95
N PHE A 385 -6.49 10.00 -26.68
CA PHE A 385 -5.81 8.96 -25.89
C PHE A 385 -4.70 8.22 -26.64
N ASN A 386 -4.90 7.92 -27.93
CA ASN A 386 -4.00 7.09 -28.73
C ASN A 386 -2.99 7.88 -29.57
N VAL A 387 -3.31 9.14 -29.91
CA VAL A 387 -2.51 9.94 -30.86
C VAL A 387 -1.95 11.18 -30.19
N THR A 388 -2.77 11.92 -29.43
CA THR A 388 -2.32 13.20 -28.85
C THR A 388 -1.45 13.01 -27.62
N LEU A 389 -1.78 12.05 -26.75
CA LEU A 389 -0.95 11.65 -25.62
C LEU A 389 0.15 10.69 -26.07
N ASP A 390 1.35 10.87 -25.52
CA ASP A 390 2.47 9.97 -25.80
C ASP A 390 2.16 8.53 -25.32
N PRO A 391 2.40 7.50 -26.15
CA PRO A 391 2.16 6.11 -25.77
C PRO A 391 2.95 5.66 -24.53
N ALA A 392 4.13 6.23 -24.23
CA ALA A 392 4.97 5.88 -23.09
C ALA A 392 4.41 6.34 -21.72
N LEU A 393 3.44 7.27 -21.71
CA LEU A 393 2.80 7.76 -20.48
C LEU A 393 1.90 6.70 -19.84
N SER A 394 1.92 6.62 -18.51
CA SER A 394 0.98 5.81 -17.73
C SER A 394 -0.39 6.51 -17.67
N LYS A 395 -1.14 6.39 -18.78
CA LYS A 395 -2.36 7.15 -19.03
C LYS A 395 -3.49 6.74 -18.07
N MET A 396 -4.17 7.75 -17.54
CA MET A 396 -5.40 7.64 -16.76
C MET A 396 -6.42 8.70 -17.16
N TRP A 397 -7.67 8.49 -16.75
CA TRP A 397 -8.75 9.45 -16.87
C TRP A 397 -9.17 9.94 -15.50
N LEU A 398 -9.12 11.25 -15.26
CA LEU A 398 -9.72 11.88 -14.09
C LEU A 398 -10.99 12.59 -14.52
N VAL A 399 -12.13 12.19 -13.97
CA VAL A 399 -13.45 12.64 -14.39
C VAL A 399 -14.27 13.10 -13.19
N ASN A 400 -15.15 14.06 -13.38
CA ASN A 400 -16.08 14.46 -12.34
C ASN A 400 -17.29 13.51 -12.26
N GLN A 401 -18.12 13.62 -11.22
CA GLN A 401 -19.26 12.72 -10.99
C GLN A 401 -20.27 12.79 -12.14
N SER A 402 -20.61 14.01 -12.60
CA SER A 402 -21.52 14.19 -13.72
C SER A 402 -20.98 13.59 -15.03
N GLY A 403 -19.70 13.81 -15.33
CA GLY A 403 -19.03 13.25 -16.51
C GLY A 403 -18.89 11.72 -16.45
N PHE A 404 -18.58 11.18 -15.27
CA PHE A 404 -18.56 9.73 -15.05
C PHE A 404 -19.91 9.10 -15.34
N ASN A 405 -21.00 9.66 -14.80
CA ASN A 405 -22.35 9.17 -15.06
C ASN A 405 -22.68 9.21 -16.56
N TYR A 406 -22.32 10.28 -17.26
CA TYR A 406 -22.52 10.35 -18.71
C TYR A 406 -21.78 9.21 -19.43
N LEU A 407 -20.49 9.01 -19.13
CA LEU A 407 -19.69 7.91 -19.71
C LEU A 407 -20.26 6.52 -19.39
N ASP A 408 -20.80 6.32 -18.18
CA ASP A 408 -21.40 5.06 -17.75
C ASP A 408 -22.71 4.76 -18.50
N THR A 409 -23.40 5.78 -19.01
CA THR A 409 -24.59 5.56 -19.85
C THR A 409 -24.27 5.25 -21.31
N LEU A 410 -23.04 5.52 -21.77
CA LEU A 410 -22.66 5.33 -23.17
C LEU A 410 -22.47 3.85 -23.50
N LYS A 411 -23.01 3.46 -24.66
CA LYS A 411 -22.93 2.11 -25.20
C LYS A 411 -22.35 2.12 -26.60
N ASP A 412 -21.70 1.04 -26.98
CA ASP A 412 -21.35 0.78 -28.37
C ASP A 412 -22.58 0.32 -29.18
N SER A 413 -22.39 0.14 -30.49
CA SER A 413 -23.43 -0.36 -31.40
C SER A 413 -23.92 -1.77 -31.08
N GLU A 414 -23.18 -2.52 -30.26
CA GLU A 414 -23.52 -3.87 -29.80
C GLU A 414 -24.21 -3.82 -28.42
N GLY A 415 -24.48 -2.63 -27.88
CA GLY A 415 -25.16 -2.41 -26.60
C GLY A 415 -24.28 -2.60 -25.37
N ARG A 416 -22.96 -2.78 -25.53
CA ARG A 416 -22.00 -2.91 -24.43
C ARG A 416 -21.62 -1.54 -23.90
N TYR A 417 -21.55 -1.42 -22.58
CA TYR A 417 -21.11 -0.19 -21.93
C TYR A 417 -19.65 0.13 -22.25
N LEU A 418 -19.35 1.41 -22.47
CA LEU A 418 -18.00 1.87 -22.74
C LEU A 418 -17.10 1.83 -21.49
N LEU A 419 -17.68 2.11 -20.32
CA LEU A 419 -17.00 1.88 -19.05
C LEU A 419 -17.04 0.39 -18.73
N GLN A 420 -15.85 -0.17 -18.56
CA GLN A 420 -15.67 -1.57 -18.22
C GLN A 420 -15.30 -1.67 -16.73
N PRO A 421 -15.97 -2.53 -15.95
CA PRO A 421 -15.56 -2.78 -14.58
C PRO A 421 -14.20 -3.47 -14.57
N ASN A 422 -13.28 -2.98 -13.76
CA ASN A 422 -11.99 -3.60 -13.53
C ASN A 422 -11.72 -3.65 -12.02
N PRO A 423 -11.77 -4.85 -11.39
CA PRO A 423 -11.58 -4.99 -9.95
C PRO A 423 -10.16 -4.67 -9.47
N THR A 424 -9.17 -4.60 -10.37
CA THR A 424 -7.79 -4.22 -10.03
C THR A 424 -7.53 -2.72 -10.20
N ALA A 425 -8.42 -1.98 -10.87
CA ALA A 425 -8.29 -0.53 -10.99
C ALA A 425 -8.66 0.16 -9.67
N PRO A 426 -7.92 1.19 -9.22
CA PRO A 426 -8.22 1.90 -7.95
C PRO A 426 -9.64 2.45 -7.85
N SER A 427 -10.25 2.76 -9.00
CA SER A 427 -11.62 3.26 -9.10
C SER A 427 -12.66 2.19 -9.44
N GLY A 428 -12.24 0.96 -9.73
CA GLY A 428 -13.12 -0.12 -10.18
C GLY A 428 -13.54 -0.06 -11.64
N PHE A 429 -13.15 0.97 -12.42
CA PHE A 429 -13.56 1.16 -13.81
C PHE A 429 -12.41 1.56 -14.73
N THR A 430 -12.49 1.11 -15.97
CA THR A 430 -11.57 1.47 -17.05
C THR A 430 -12.30 2.01 -18.28
N LEU A 431 -11.65 2.95 -18.97
CA LEU A 431 -12.07 3.50 -20.26
C LEU A 431 -10.88 3.41 -21.22
N LEU A 432 -11.09 2.75 -22.37
CA LEU A 432 -10.03 2.52 -23.38
C LEU A 432 -8.78 1.82 -22.80
N GLY A 433 -8.97 0.94 -21.80
CA GLY A 433 -7.88 0.21 -21.14
C GLY A 433 -7.14 1.00 -20.05
N ALA A 434 -7.47 2.28 -19.82
CA ALA A 434 -6.91 3.09 -18.74
C ALA A 434 -7.85 3.22 -17.54
N PRO A 435 -7.33 3.33 -16.31
CA PRO A 435 -8.14 3.53 -15.10
C PRO A 435 -8.85 4.88 -15.12
N VAL A 436 -10.09 4.90 -14.62
CA VAL A 436 -10.95 6.10 -14.56
C VAL A 436 -11.15 6.53 -13.11
N VAL A 437 -10.44 7.53 -12.64
CA VAL A 437 -10.59 8.09 -11.29
C VAL A 437 -11.75 9.09 -11.27
N MET A 438 -12.77 8.79 -10.48
CA MET A 438 -13.90 9.69 -10.26
C MET A 438 -13.60 10.67 -9.12
N ILE A 439 -13.87 11.95 -9.34
CA ILE A 439 -13.79 13.01 -8.32
C ILE A 439 -15.09 13.80 -8.22
N SER A 440 -15.33 14.43 -7.07
CA SER A 440 -16.56 15.18 -6.83
C SER A 440 -16.69 16.39 -7.76
N ASP A 441 -17.93 16.68 -8.19
CA ASP A 441 -18.29 17.92 -8.89
C ASP A 441 -17.94 19.18 -8.10
N LYS A 442 -17.78 19.07 -6.77
CA LYS A 442 -17.29 20.17 -5.92
C LYS A 442 -15.83 20.52 -6.20
N LEU A 443 -15.01 19.51 -6.51
CA LEU A 443 -13.58 19.68 -6.80
C LEU A 443 -13.36 19.97 -8.30
N LEU A 444 -14.12 19.29 -9.15
CA LEU A 444 -14.11 19.45 -10.60
C LEU A 444 -15.53 19.73 -11.12
N ALA A 445 -15.94 21.00 -11.05
CA ALA A 445 -17.26 21.44 -11.52
C ALA A 445 -17.41 21.34 -13.04
N ASN A 446 -18.62 21.02 -13.50
CA ASN A 446 -18.99 21.05 -14.91
C ASN A 446 -18.62 22.39 -15.57
N ASN A 447 -18.27 22.33 -16.85
CA ASN A 447 -17.99 23.53 -17.61
C ASN A 447 -19.29 24.33 -17.82
N ALA A 448 -19.17 25.65 -17.90
CA ALA A 448 -20.32 26.55 -18.03
C ALA A 448 -21.11 26.34 -19.34
N ASP A 449 -20.50 25.72 -20.35
CA ASP A 449 -21.09 25.38 -21.64
C ASP A 449 -21.88 24.06 -21.63
N GLY A 450 -21.99 23.40 -20.47
CA GLY A 450 -22.69 22.12 -20.32
C GLY A 450 -21.85 20.90 -20.71
N THR A 451 -20.57 21.08 -21.06
CA THR A 451 -19.63 19.97 -21.24
C THR A 451 -19.08 19.49 -19.90
N PHE A 452 -18.67 18.22 -19.86
CA PHE A 452 -18.06 17.61 -18.68
C PHE A 452 -16.54 17.72 -18.77
N PRO A 453 -15.86 18.31 -17.78
CA PRO A 453 -14.41 18.34 -17.76
C PRO A 453 -13.84 16.96 -17.44
N MET A 454 -12.83 16.58 -18.18
CA MET A 454 -12.04 15.38 -17.98
C MET A 454 -10.56 15.72 -18.12
N ILE A 455 -9.70 14.99 -17.45
CA ILE A 455 -8.25 15.14 -17.57
C ILE A 455 -7.71 13.77 -18.00
N ALA A 456 -7.00 13.75 -19.11
CA ALA A 456 -6.44 12.54 -19.71
C ALA A 456 -4.91 12.63 -19.70
N GLY A 457 -4.22 11.61 -19.19
CA GLY A 457 -2.75 11.59 -19.20
C GLY A 457 -2.16 10.97 -17.95
N ASP A 458 -0.91 11.32 -17.67
CA ASP A 458 -0.14 10.82 -16.53
C ASP A 458 0.10 11.96 -15.53
N LEU A 459 -0.65 11.93 -14.42
CA LEU A 459 -0.53 12.95 -13.38
C LEU A 459 0.84 12.94 -12.70
N SER A 460 1.52 11.79 -12.68
CA SER A 460 2.82 11.64 -12.03
C SER A 460 3.91 12.35 -12.82
N GLN A 461 3.78 12.41 -14.15
CA GLN A 461 4.65 13.19 -15.01
C GLN A 461 4.16 14.63 -15.23
N ALA A 462 2.91 14.95 -14.90
CA ALA A 462 2.37 16.31 -15.10
C ALA A 462 2.68 17.25 -13.94
N VAL A 463 2.54 16.79 -12.69
CA VAL A 463 2.63 17.62 -11.49
C VAL A 463 3.56 16.98 -10.46
N ALA A 464 4.44 17.81 -9.88
CA ALA A 464 5.25 17.43 -8.73
C ALA A 464 4.80 18.17 -7.47
N VAL A 465 4.75 17.44 -6.36
CA VAL A 465 4.57 17.95 -5.01
C VAL A 465 5.91 17.92 -4.31
N PHE A 466 6.52 19.08 -4.13
CA PHE A 466 7.76 19.23 -3.36
C PHE A 466 7.42 19.35 -1.88
N ARG A 467 7.61 18.29 -1.12
CA ARG A 467 7.40 18.26 0.33
C ARG A 467 8.71 18.51 1.04
N ARG A 468 8.73 19.45 1.98
CA ARG A 468 9.90 19.70 2.83
C ARG A 468 9.76 19.07 4.20
N ASN A 469 8.60 19.27 4.81
CA ASN A 469 8.30 18.78 6.14
C ASN A 469 6.79 18.78 6.36
N GLN A 470 6.31 17.81 7.12
CA GLN A 470 4.97 17.78 7.68
C GLN A 470 5.11 17.47 9.17
N VAL A 471 4.68 18.40 10.02
CA VAL A 471 4.74 18.28 11.46
C VAL A 471 3.33 18.26 12.01
N THR A 472 3.01 17.21 12.75
CA THR A 472 1.82 17.15 13.60
C THR A 472 2.27 17.39 15.03
N ALA A 473 1.72 18.40 15.69
CA ALA A 473 2.07 18.76 17.06
C ALA A 473 0.83 18.68 17.96
N GLN A 474 1.02 18.10 19.14
CA GLN A 474 0.06 18.07 20.24
C GLN A 474 0.74 18.69 21.47
N TRP A 475 0.08 19.63 22.14
CA TRP A 475 0.61 20.28 23.34
C TRP A 475 -0.49 20.65 24.32
N ASP A 476 -0.17 20.71 25.61
CA ASP A 476 -1.09 21.20 26.63
C ASP A 476 -1.07 22.72 26.73
N LYS A 477 -2.25 23.32 26.90
CA LYS A 477 -2.44 24.74 27.13
C LYS A 477 -2.99 24.93 28.54
N PHE A 478 -2.04 25.08 29.46
CA PHE A 478 -2.28 25.18 30.90
C PHE A 478 -3.31 26.25 31.27
N ASP A 479 -3.20 27.46 30.69
CA ASP A 479 -4.06 28.60 31.02
C ASP A 479 -5.55 28.39 30.70
N GLN A 480 -5.88 27.39 29.87
CA GLN A 480 -7.25 27.12 29.42
C GLN A 480 -7.70 25.68 29.69
N PHE A 481 -6.91 24.90 30.42
CA PHE A 481 -7.14 23.47 30.66
C PHE A 481 -7.60 22.73 29.38
N SER A 482 -6.83 22.92 28.32
CA SER A 482 -7.12 22.43 26.98
C SER A 482 -5.86 21.90 26.32
N GLN A 483 -6.00 21.02 25.35
CA GLN A 483 -4.91 20.56 24.50
C GLN A 483 -5.04 21.15 23.09
N GLY A 484 -3.93 21.62 22.55
CA GLY A 484 -3.80 22.08 21.17
C GLY A 484 -3.32 20.97 20.26
N LEU A 485 -4.00 20.81 19.13
CA LEU A 485 -3.58 19.95 18.02
C LEU A 485 -3.30 20.84 16.81
N SER A 486 -2.18 20.62 16.14
CA SER A 486 -1.89 21.32 14.88
C SER A 486 -1.24 20.41 13.87
N VAL A 487 -1.47 20.75 12.60
CA VAL A 487 -0.75 20.20 11.46
C VAL A 487 -0.11 21.34 10.71
N ILE A 488 1.18 21.20 10.41
CA ILE A 488 1.97 22.17 9.65
C ILE A 488 2.60 21.43 8.49
N VAL A 489 2.25 21.81 7.27
CA VAL A 489 2.80 21.26 6.04
C VAL A 489 3.61 22.33 5.34
N ARG A 490 4.83 21.98 4.95
CA ARG A 490 5.71 22.82 4.14
C ARG A 490 5.86 22.15 2.79
N ASN A 491 5.15 22.69 1.80
CA ASN A 491 5.14 22.12 0.46
C ASN A 491 4.96 23.16 -0.65
N ASP A 492 5.32 22.75 -1.85
CA ASP A 492 5.07 23.45 -3.09
C ASP A 492 4.55 22.50 -4.18
N TYR A 493 3.91 23.05 -5.20
CA TYR A 493 3.28 22.29 -6.28
C TYR A 493 3.63 22.93 -7.61
N GLU A 494 4.20 22.15 -8.51
CA GLU A 494 4.68 22.68 -9.78
C GLU A 494 4.33 21.75 -10.95
N VAL A 495 4.13 22.37 -12.12
CA VAL A 495 3.97 21.64 -13.36
C VAL A 495 5.35 21.24 -13.87
N ILE A 496 5.53 19.95 -14.13
CA ILE A 496 6.82 19.38 -14.50
C ILE A 496 6.88 18.96 -15.98
N ASP A 497 5.80 18.42 -16.56
CA ASP A 497 5.66 18.19 -18.00
C ASP A 497 4.27 18.64 -18.48
N LYS A 498 4.24 19.62 -19.39
CA LYS A 498 3.01 20.19 -19.95
C LYS A 498 2.34 19.28 -20.99
N THR A 499 3.07 18.30 -21.51
CA THR A 499 2.60 17.35 -22.53
C THR A 499 2.05 16.05 -21.92
N ALA A 500 2.32 15.80 -20.64
CA ALA A 500 1.88 14.61 -19.93
C ALA A 500 0.36 14.52 -19.74
N VAL A 501 -0.35 15.65 -19.81
CA VAL A 501 -1.79 15.75 -19.56
C VAL A 501 -2.49 16.66 -20.56
N ILE A 502 -3.73 16.29 -20.91
CA ILE A 502 -4.66 17.07 -21.72
C ILE A 502 -5.97 17.27 -20.95
N ASN A 503 -6.43 18.51 -20.91
CA ASN A 503 -7.74 18.88 -20.39
C ASN A 503 -8.79 18.70 -21.50
N VAL A 504 -9.72 17.78 -21.30
CA VAL A 504 -10.76 17.43 -22.26
C VAL A 504 -12.10 17.99 -21.81
N ALA A 505 -12.78 18.72 -22.70
CA ALA A 505 -14.18 19.08 -22.54
C ALA A 505 -15.04 18.04 -23.29
N LEU A 506 -15.67 17.13 -22.55
CA LEU A 506 -16.56 16.11 -23.12
C LEU A 506 -17.95 16.71 -23.34
N GLY A 507 -18.32 16.86 -24.61
CA GLY A 507 -19.67 17.22 -25.02
C GLY A 507 -20.64 16.06 -24.81
N THR A 508 -21.91 16.40 -24.59
CA THR A 508 -22.98 15.44 -24.72
C THR A 508 -23.33 15.32 -26.20
N ALA A 509 -23.35 14.10 -26.73
CA ALA A 509 -23.88 13.84 -28.06
C ALA A 509 -25.30 14.44 -28.14
N THR A 510 -25.51 15.39 -29.05
CA THR A 510 -26.84 15.90 -29.37
C THR A 510 -27.71 14.70 -29.73
N ALA A 511 -28.87 14.57 -29.08
CA ALA A 511 -29.84 13.54 -29.43
C ALA A 511 -30.24 13.68 -30.90
N GLY A 512 -29.65 12.85 -31.76
CA GLY A 512 -29.92 12.82 -33.19
C GLY A 512 -28.66 12.77 -34.04
N GLU A 513 -27.98 11.62 -34.05
CA GLU A 513 -27.33 11.02 -35.23
C GLU A 513 -26.97 9.56 -34.95
#